data_AF-A0A7W4ET26-F1
#
_entry.id   AF-A0A7W4ET26-F1
#
_cell.length_a   1.000
_cell.length_b   1.000
_cell.length_c   1.000
_cell.angle_alpha   90.00
_cell.angle_beta   90.00
_cell.angle_gamma   90.00
#
_symmetry.space_group_name_H-M   'P 1'
#
loop_
_entity.id
_entity.type
_entity.pdbx_description
1 polymer ?
#
loop_
_entity_poly.entity_id
_entity_poly.type
_entity_poly.pdbx_seq_one_letter_code
_entity_poly.pdbx_strand_id
1 'polypeptide(L)'
;MGTAKYLRNIGTLIQETRQARGMTQAELATALGTSQSAINRIEKGGQNISLEMIARIGEVLSSEIVRINKAGKTNFVINGGSSLHGEIEVKTSKNAAVALLCASLLNKGKTTLRRVARIEEVNRIIEVLESIGVRCRWLEHNDLEIIPPRTLHLDEMDIAAAKRTRSIIMFLGPLLHQYESFQIPFAGGCNLGTRTVGPHMAGLA
;
A
#
# COMPACT_ATOMS: atom_id res chain seq x y z
N MET A 1 -13.83 -25.82 -19.81
CA MET A 1 -12.66 -24.91 -19.96
C MET A 1 -11.67 -25.11 -18.79
N GLY A 2 -11.33 -26.36 -18.49
CA GLY A 2 -10.78 -26.75 -17.18
C GLY A 2 -9.36 -27.29 -17.27
N THR A 3 -8.57 -27.02 -16.24
CA THR A 3 -7.26 -27.64 -15.93
C THR A 3 -6.11 -27.39 -16.90
N ALA A 4 -6.23 -27.66 -18.21
CA ALA A 4 -5.13 -27.50 -19.17
C ALA A 4 -4.64 -26.04 -19.31
N LYS A 5 -5.57 -25.07 -19.27
CA LYS A 5 -5.24 -23.63 -19.27
C LYS A 5 -4.48 -23.22 -18.00
N TYR A 6 -4.84 -23.81 -16.85
CA TYR A 6 -4.18 -23.53 -15.57
C TYR A 6 -2.76 -24.08 -15.53
N LEU A 7 -2.56 -25.32 -15.98
CA LEU A 7 -1.24 -25.94 -16.07
C LEU A 7 -0.30 -25.15 -16.99
N ARG A 8 -0.80 -24.66 -18.13
CA ARG A 8 -0.02 -23.78 -19.02
C ARG A 8 0.36 -22.46 -18.35
N ASN A 9 -0.56 -21.81 -17.66
CA ASN A 9 -0.27 -20.56 -16.95
C ASN A 9 0.77 -20.74 -15.83
N ILE A 10 0.67 -21.84 -15.06
CA ILE A 10 1.65 -22.20 -14.03
C ILE A 10 3.02 -22.46 -14.67
N GLY A 11 3.04 -23.20 -15.78
CA GLY A 11 4.26 -23.47 -16.53
C GLY A 11 4.96 -22.20 -17.02
N THR A 12 4.20 -21.25 -17.59
CA THR A 12 4.71 -19.95 -18.03
C THR A 12 5.28 -19.14 -16.87
N LEU A 13 4.58 -19.08 -15.72
CA LEU A 13 5.05 -18.37 -14.53
C LEU A 13 6.38 -18.96 -14.00
N ILE A 14 6.49 -20.29 -13.96
CA ILE A 14 7.73 -20.98 -13.54
C ILE A 14 8.86 -20.65 -14.49
N GLN A 15 8.60 -20.67 -15.80
CA GLN A 15 9.60 -20.35 -16.84
C GLN A 15 10.11 -18.91 -16.72
N GLU A 16 9.21 -17.94 -16.63
CA GLU A 16 9.53 -16.51 -16.50
C GLU A 16 10.32 -16.23 -15.22
N THR A 17 9.88 -16.80 -14.09
CA THR A 17 10.56 -16.64 -12.80
C THR A 17 11.97 -17.24 -12.82
N ARG A 18 12.11 -18.43 -13.41
CA ARG A 18 13.42 -19.09 -13.56
C ARG A 18 14.37 -18.25 -14.42
N GLN A 19 13.89 -17.72 -15.54
CA GLN A 19 14.68 -16.87 -16.44
C GLN A 19 15.07 -15.54 -15.77
N ALA A 20 14.17 -14.92 -15.01
CA ALA A 20 14.45 -13.71 -14.25
C ALA A 20 15.58 -13.89 -13.22
N ARG A 21 15.78 -15.13 -12.74
CA ARG A 21 16.89 -15.52 -11.85
C ARG A 21 18.15 -15.99 -12.57
N GLY A 22 18.18 -15.91 -13.90
CA GLY A 22 19.32 -16.36 -14.70
C GLY A 22 19.56 -17.87 -14.66
N MET A 23 18.58 -18.67 -14.22
CA MET A 23 18.76 -20.10 -13.98
C MET A 23 18.36 -20.92 -15.20
N THR A 24 19.14 -21.95 -15.54
CA THR A 24 18.82 -22.90 -16.61
C THR A 24 17.82 -23.95 -16.13
N GLN A 25 17.14 -24.65 -17.07
CA GLN A 25 16.26 -25.76 -16.71
C GLN A 25 17.02 -26.91 -16.02
N ALA A 26 18.30 -27.11 -16.36
CA ALA A 26 19.14 -28.13 -15.76
C ALA A 26 19.48 -27.80 -14.30
N GLU A 27 19.82 -26.54 -14.01
CA GLU A 27 20.07 -26.07 -12.64
C GLU A 27 18.82 -26.15 -11.77
N LEU A 28 17.64 -25.81 -12.32
CA LEU A 28 16.37 -25.99 -11.61
C LEU A 28 16.08 -27.46 -11.31
N ALA A 29 16.35 -28.33 -12.29
CA ALA A 29 16.16 -29.76 -12.13
C ALA A 29 17.07 -30.33 -11.03
N THR A 30 18.34 -29.95 -11.00
CA THR A 30 19.30 -30.35 -9.96
C THR A 30 18.86 -29.87 -8.58
N ALA A 31 18.45 -28.60 -8.44
CA ALA A 31 17.98 -28.06 -7.16
C ALA A 31 16.71 -28.76 -6.64
N LEU A 32 15.86 -29.28 -7.53
CA LEU A 32 14.63 -29.98 -7.17
C LEU A 32 14.79 -31.51 -7.08
N GLY A 33 15.97 -32.07 -7.38
CA GLY A 33 16.18 -33.51 -7.44
C GLY A 33 15.33 -34.19 -8.52
N THR A 34 15.15 -33.54 -9.66
CA THR A 34 14.38 -34.05 -10.81
C THR A 34 15.18 -33.96 -12.12
N SER A 35 14.57 -34.31 -13.25
CA SER A 35 15.24 -34.25 -14.56
C SER A 35 14.90 -32.96 -15.33
N GLN A 36 15.85 -32.48 -16.16
CA GLN A 36 15.63 -31.31 -17.02
C GLN A 36 14.45 -31.51 -17.99
N SER A 37 14.21 -32.75 -18.43
CA SER A 37 13.05 -33.09 -19.25
C SER A 37 11.73 -32.95 -18.47
N ALA A 38 11.71 -33.24 -17.17
CA ALA A 38 10.54 -33.01 -16.31
C ALA A 38 10.25 -31.51 -16.15
N ILE A 39 11.28 -30.68 -15.94
CA ILE A 39 11.13 -29.21 -15.89
C ILE A 39 10.59 -28.66 -17.21
N ASN A 40 11.09 -29.13 -18.35
CA ASN A 40 10.60 -28.72 -19.66
C ASN A 40 9.12 -29.10 -19.89
N ARG A 41 8.68 -30.27 -19.43
CA ARG A 41 7.25 -30.67 -19.49
C ARG A 41 6.38 -29.82 -18.56
N ILE A 42 6.89 -29.47 -17.38
CA ILE A 42 6.24 -28.58 -16.41
C ILE A 42 6.04 -27.18 -17.02
N GLU A 43 7.09 -26.58 -17.58
CA GLU A 43 7.03 -25.25 -18.19
C GLU A 43 6.08 -25.19 -19.40
N LYS A 44 5.95 -26.29 -20.15
CA LYS A 44 4.98 -26.42 -21.26
C LYS A 44 3.54 -26.71 -20.79
N GLY A 45 3.31 -26.91 -19.50
CA GLY A 45 2.02 -27.30 -18.94
C GLY A 45 1.58 -28.72 -19.35
N GLY A 46 2.51 -29.58 -19.75
CA GLY A 46 2.27 -30.93 -20.27
C GLY A 46 2.33 -32.04 -19.20
N GLN A 47 2.46 -31.68 -17.93
CA GLN A 47 2.55 -32.62 -16.82
C GLN A 47 1.71 -32.13 -15.63
N ASN A 48 0.99 -33.05 -14.97
CA ASN A 48 0.34 -32.76 -13.69
C ASN A 48 1.42 -32.62 -12.59
N ILE A 49 1.31 -31.58 -11.78
CA ILE A 49 2.29 -31.22 -10.75
C ILE A 49 1.61 -31.31 -9.39
N SER A 50 2.24 -31.97 -8.43
CA SER A 50 1.74 -32.00 -7.05
C SER A 50 1.91 -30.62 -6.38
N LEU A 51 1.05 -30.31 -5.40
CA LEU A 51 1.17 -29.07 -4.62
C LEU A 51 2.53 -28.97 -3.90
N GLU A 52 3.04 -30.10 -3.41
CA GLU A 52 4.38 -30.20 -2.80
C GLU A 52 5.49 -29.82 -3.79
N MET A 53 5.41 -30.30 -5.03
CA MET A 53 6.39 -29.94 -6.07
C MET A 53 6.31 -28.45 -6.43
N ILE A 54 5.10 -27.86 -6.45
CA ILE A 54 4.97 -26.41 -6.70
C ILE A 54 5.54 -25.59 -5.54
N ALA A 55 5.35 -26.01 -4.29
CA ALA A 55 5.95 -25.36 -3.11
C ALA A 55 7.48 -25.39 -3.17
N ARG A 56 8.08 -26.56 -3.47
CA ARG A 56 9.53 -26.71 -3.63
C ARG A 56 10.09 -25.84 -4.75
N ILE A 57 9.38 -25.73 -5.89
CA ILE A 57 9.76 -24.82 -6.98
C ILE A 57 9.72 -23.37 -6.49
N GLY A 58 8.70 -22.98 -5.72
CA GLY A 58 8.58 -21.65 -5.13
C GLY A 58 9.73 -21.31 -4.18
N GLU A 59 10.18 -22.26 -3.35
CA GLU A 59 11.33 -22.09 -2.45
C GLU A 59 12.63 -21.88 -3.23
N VAL A 60 12.93 -22.77 -4.19
CA VAL A 60 14.15 -22.69 -5.01
C VAL A 60 14.20 -21.40 -5.83
N LEU A 61 13.06 -21.02 -6.39
CA LEU A 61 12.93 -19.79 -7.16
C LEU A 61 12.64 -18.56 -6.27
N SER A 62 12.74 -18.69 -4.93
CA SER A 62 12.27 -17.75 -3.89
C SER A 62 11.23 -16.78 -4.41
N SER A 63 10.14 -17.38 -4.89
CA SER A 63 9.02 -16.77 -5.56
C SER A 63 7.75 -17.42 -5.01
N GLU A 64 6.77 -16.60 -4.63
CA GLU A 64 5.48 -17.08 -4.14
C GLU A 64 4.62 -17.57 -5.33
N ILE A 65 5.01 -18.71 -5.93
CA ILE A 65 4.32 -19.30 -7.09
C ILE A 65 2.89 -19.75 -6.73
N VAL A 66 2.71 -20.22 -5.49
CA VAL A 66 1.39 -20.49 -4.91
C VAL A 66 1.23 -19.65 -3.66
N ARG A 67 0.45 -18.58 -3.78
CA ARG A 67 -0.25 -18.04 -2.62
C ARG A 67 -1.44 -18.93 -2.34
N ILE A 68 -1.42 -19.67 -1.23
CA ILE A 68 -2.66 -20.09 -0.57
C ILE A 68 -3.29 -18.83 0.00
N ASN A 69 -3.87 -18.01 -0.88
CA ASN A 69 -4.81 -17.02 -0.42
C ASN A 69 -5.94 -17.82 0.22
N LYS A 70 -6.41 -17.40 1.40
CA LYS A 70 -7.84 -17.50 1.73
C LYS A 70 -8.59 -16.62 0.72
N ALA A 71 -8.55 -16.98 -0.56
CA ALA A 71 -9.16 -16.28 -1.68
C ALA A 71 -10.63 -16.71 -1.76
N GLY A 72 -11.41 -16.27 -0.78
CA GLY A 72 -12.76 -15.86 -1.06
C GLY A 72 -12.72 -14.35 -1.27
N LYS A 73 -13.21 -13.86 -2.41
CA LYS A 73 -13.80 -12.52 -2.44
C LYS A 73 -14.78 -12.50 -1.26
N THR A 74 -14.63 -11.60 -0.29
CA THR A 74 -15.65 -11.42 0.74
C THR A 74 -16.88 -10.84 0.05
N ASN A 75 -17.72 -11.73 -0.47
CA ASN A 75 -19.00 -11.38 -1.06
C ASN A 75 -20.01 -11.37 0.09
N PHE A 76 -20.65 -10.22 0.30
CA PHE A 76 -21.82 -10.16 1.15
C PHE A 76 -23.01 -10.68 0.35
N VAL A 77 -23.72 -11.68 0.89
CA VAL A 77 -25.05 -12.08 0.41
C VAL A 77 -26.06 -11.30 1.23
N ILE A 78 -26.78 -10.39 0.59
CA ILE A 78 -27.83 -9.60 1.23
C ILE A 78 -29.16 -10.28 0.92
N ASN A 79 -29.81 -10.85 1.93
CA ASN A 79 -31.19 -11.31 1.83
C ASN A 79 -32.10 -10.10 2.04
N GLY A 80 -32.72 -9.62 0.95
CA GLY A 80 -33.60 -8.45 0.97
C GLY A 80 -34.92 -8.69 1.69
N GLY A 81 -35.80 -7.68 1.67
CA GLY A 81 -37.15 -7.76 2.25
C GLY A 81 -37.27 -7.30 3.71
N SER A 82 -36.17 -6.83 4.32
CA SER A 82 -36.17 -6.25 5.66
C SER A 82 -35.99 -4.73 5.60
N SER A 83 -36.87 -3.99 6.26
CA SER A 83 -36.67 -2.55 6.52
C SER A 83 -35.67 -2.37 7.65
N LEU A 84 -34.68 -1.50 7.47
CA LEU A 84 -33.74 -1.14 8.54
C LEU A 84 -34.45 -0.22 9.56
N HIS A 85 -34.34 -0.55 10.84
CA HIS A 85 -34.84 0.26 11.96
C HIS A 85 -33.83 0.20 13.11
N GLY A 86 -33.66 1.30 13.84
CA GLY A 86 -32.72 1.44 14.96
C GLY A 86 -31.69 2.54 14.74
N GLU A 87 -30.67 2.56 15.60
CA GLU A 87 -29.59 3.55 15.59
C GLU A 87 -28.23 2.85 15.51
N ILE A 88 -27.24 3.52 14.91
CA ILE A 88 -25.85 3.04 14.85
C ILE A 88 -24.90 4.15 15.26
N GLU A 89 -23.83 3.79 15.96
CA GLU A 89 -22.74 4.72 16.22
C GLU A 89 -21.88 4.85 14.94
N VAL A 90 -21.78 6.07 14.41
CA VAL A 90 -20.95 6.35 13.24
C VAL A 90 -19.50 6.54 13.64
N LYS A 91 -18.59 5.95 12.85
CA LYS A 91 -17.15 6.16 13.03
C LYS A 91 -16.76 7.59 12.64
N THR A 92 -15.68 8.08 13.24
CA THR A 92 -15.11 9.40 12.94
C THR A 92 -14.69 9.53 11.47
N SER A 93 -14.88 10.72 10.91
CA SER A 93 -14.58 11.01 9.49
C SER A 93 -13.08 10.89 9.19
N LYS A 94 -12.72 9.97 8.28
CA LYS A 94 -11.36 9.83 7.73
C LYS A 94 -10.85 11.16 7.17
N ASN A 95 -11.62 11.80 6.29
CA ASN A 95 -11.14 12.96 5.53
C ASN A 95 -10.92 14.17 6.46
N ALA A 96 -11.78 14.34 7.46
CA ALA A 96 -11.61 15.38 8.47
C ALA A 96 -10.35 15.14 9.30
N ALA A 97 -10.10 13.90 9.72
CA ALA A 97 -8.89 13.57 10.46
C ALA A 97 -7.62 13.90 9.67
N VAL A 98 -7.55 13.51 8.40
CA VAL A 98 -6.39 13.78 7.53
C VAL A 98 -6.17 15.29 7.34
N ALA A 99 -7.24 16.07 7.12
CA ALA A 99 -7.12 17.53 6.99
C ALA A 99 -6.61 18.17 8.30
N LEU A 100 -7.12 17.73 9.45
CA LEU A 100 -6.66 18.21 10.77
C LEU A 100 -5.21 17.80 11.08
N LEU A 101 -4.79 16.61 10.66
CA LEU A 101 -3.40 16.16 10.73
C LEU A 101 -2.48 17.13 9.96
N CYS A 102 -2.80 17.46 8.72
CA CYS A 102 -2.02 18.43 7.95
C CYS A 102 -2.06 19.82 8.61
N ALA A 103 -3.24 20.29 9.02
CA ALA A 103 -3.41 21.59 9.67
C ALA A 103 -2.68 21.70 11.02
N SER A 104 -2.37 20.57 11.68
CA SER A 104 -1.64 20.56 12.95
C SER A 104 -0.28 21.23 12.87
N LEU A 105 0.33 21.28 11.68
CA LEU A 105 1.58 21.99 11.41
C LEU A 105 1.47 23.51 11.62
N LEU A 106 0.27 24.11 11.54
CA LEU A 106 0.09 25.54 11.80
C LEU A 106 0.27 25.89 13.29
N ASN A 107 0.05 24.94 14.18
CA ASN A 107 0.20 25.16 15.62
C ASN A 107 1.65 24.92 16.03
N LYS A 108 2.25 25.85 16.78
CA LYS A 108 3.62 25.66 17.34
C LYS A 108 3.63 24.89 18.67
N GLY A 109 2.45 24.68 19.26
CA GLY A 109 2.27 23.96 20.51
C GLY A 109 1.88 22.49 20.32
N LYS A 110 1.50 21.85 21.43
CA LYS A 110 0.92 20.51 21.42
C LYS A 110 -0.50 20.56 20.86
N THR A 111 -0.78 19.71 19.88
CA THR A 111 -2.13 19.44 19.37
C THR A 111 -2.56 18.03 19.79
N THR A 112 -3.80 17.87 20.24
CA THR A 112 -4.37 16.54 20.50
C THR A 112 -5.65 16.36 19.70
N LEU A 113 -5.63 15.48 18.71
CA LEU A 113 -6.79 15.10 17.94
C LEU A 113 -7.50 13.93 18.64
N ARG A 114 -8.78 14.09 18.94
CA ARG A 114 -9.54 13.09 19.71
C ARG A 114 -10.23 12.08 18.80
N ARG A 115 -10.22 10.81 19.20
CA ARG A 115 -10.91 9.68 18.54
C ARG A 115 -10.56 9.54 17.06
N VAL A 116 -9.28 9.69 16.70
CA VAL A 116 -8.83 9.60 15.30
C VAL A 116 -8.84 8.15 14.84
N ALA A 117 -9.43 7.88 13.67
CA ALA A 117 -9.39 6.55 13.08
C ALA A 117 -7.95 6.12 12.74
N ARG A 118 -7.52 4.96 13.27
CA ARG A 118 -6.23 4.33 12.93
C ARG A 118 -6.33 3.57 11.61
N ILE A 119 -6.16 4.30 10.53
CA ILE A 119 -6.24 3.77 9.16
C ILE A 119 -4.96 4.11 8.39
N GLU A 120 -4.73 3.37 7.31
CA GLU A 120 -3.51 3.47 6.51
C GLU A 120 -3.19 4.90 6.06
N GLU A 121 -4.21 5.67 5.64
CA GLU A 121 -4.02 7.07 5.23
C GLU A 121 -3.49 7.97 6.35
N VAL A 122 -4.01 7.78 7.57
CA VAL A 122 -3.58 8.54 8.74
C VAL A 122 -2.15 8.18 9.09
N ASN A 123 -1.83 6.88 9.09
CA ASN A 123 -0.48 6.41 9.39
C ASN A 123 0.55 6.92 8.37
N ARG A 124 0.21 6.95 7.07
CA ARG A 124 1.09 7.53 6.03
C ARG A 124 1.39 9.00 6.26
N ILE A 125 0.42 9.80 6.71
CA ILE A 125 0.66 11.21 7.03
C ILE A 125 1.51 11.34 8.30
N ILE A 126 1.29 10.49 9.30
CA ILE A 126 2.13 10.44 10.50
C ILE A 126 3.59 10.12 10.14
N GLU A 127 3.83 9.12 9.28
CA GLU A 127 5.18 8.78 8.79
C GLU A 127 5.88 9.99 8.17
N VAL A 128 5.17 10.77 7.34
CA VAL A 128 5.74 11.97 6.74
C VAL A 128 5.98 13.07 7.78
N LEU A 129 5.04 13.29 8.69
CA LEU A 129 5.20 14.26 9.79
C LEU A 129 6.42 13.93 10.65
N GLU A 130 6.59 12.67 11.02
CA GLU A 130 7.73 12.19 11.80
C GLU A 130 9.05 12.36 11.04
N SER A 131 9.06 12.11 9.72
CA SER A 131 10.26 12.31 8.89
C SER A 131 10.75 13.76 8.84
N ILE A 132 9.86 14.74 9.05
CA ILE A 132 10.22 16.18 9.10
C ILE A 132 10.37 16.70 10.53
N GLY A 133 10.51 15.79 11.51
CA GLY A 133 10.81 16.09 12.91
C GLY A 133 9.60 16.30 13.83
N VAL A 134 8.37 16.11 13.35
CA VAL A 134 7.16 16.22 14.18
C VAL A 134 7.01 14.98 15.05
N ARG A 135 6.84 15.15 16.36
CA ARG A 135 6.59 14.01 17.25
C ARG A 135 5.11 13.68 17.26
N CYS A 136 4.77 12.47 16.82
CA CYS A 136 3.42 11.93 16.89
C CYS A 136 3.36 10.82 17.94
N ARG A 137 2.31 10.80 18.78
CA ARG A 137 2.12 9.77 19.79
C ARG A 137 0.65 9.41 19.92
N TRP A 138 0.34 8.13 19.70
CA TRP A 138 -0.98 7.60 19.99
C TRP A 138 -1.19 7.49 21.50
N LEU A 139 -2.33 7.98 21.97
CA LEU A 139 -2.79 7.88 23.34
C LEU A 139 -3.95 6.87 23.43
N GLU A 140 -4.56 6.76 24.61
CA GLU A 140 -5.78 6.01 24.83
C GLU A 140 -6.95 6.57 24.00
N HIS A 141 -8.02 5.77 23.85
CA HIS A 141 -9.23 6.14 23.10
C HIS A 141 -9.02 6.57 21.63
N ASN A 142 -7.91 6.14 21.02
CA ASN A 142 -7.49 6.54 19.68
C ASN A 142 -7.24 8.05 19.55
N ASP A 143 -6.84 8.71 20.63
CA ASP A 143 -6.38 10.09 20.54
C ASP A 143 -4.95 10.14 19.99
N LEU A 144 -4.64 11.18 19.22
CA LEU A 144 -3.33 11.40 18.63
C LEU A 144 -2.76 12.73 19.11
N GLU A 145 -1.63 12.66 19.80
CA GLU A 145 -0.83 13.81 20.19
C GLU A 145 0.18 14.13 19.10
N ILE A 146 0.29 15.42 18.73
CA ILE A 146 1.16 15.92 17.67
C ILE A 146 1.90 17.13 18.24
N ILE A 147 3.23 17.09 18.18
CA ILE A 147 4.10 18.16 18.70
C ILE A 147 5.14 18.48 17.61
N PRO A 148 4.97 19.58 16.87
CA PRO A 148 5.97 20.01 15.90
C PRO A 148 7.22 20.56 16.59
N PRO A 149 8.39 20.45 15.96
CA PRO A 149 9.60 21.11 16.41
C PRO A 149 9.50 22.62 16.16
N ARG A 150 10.46 23.39 16.67
CA ARG A 150 10.57 24.83 16.37
C ARG A 150 10.79 25.09 14.87
N THR A 151 11.52 24.20 14.21
CA THR A 151 11.83 24.23 12.78
C THR A 151 11.69 22.82 12.24
N LEU A 152 10.88 22.64 11.19
CA LEU A 152 10.74 21.37 10.47
C LEU A 152 11.99 21.05 9.66
N HIS A 153 12.34 19.78 9.59
CA HIS A 153 13.44 19.27 8.76
C HIS A 153 12.92 18.87 7.38
N LEU A 154 12.53 19.85 6.56
CA LEU A 154 11.87 19.57 5.28
C LEU A 154 12.77 18.79 4.30
N ASP A 155 14.09 18.93 4.42
CA ASP A 155 15.08 18.19 3.61
C ASP A 155 15.13 16.69 3.96
N GLU A 156 14.65 16.30 5.14
CA GLU A 156 14.61 14.91 5.63
C GLU A 156 13.29 14.20 5.28
N MET A 157 12.37 14.86 4.57
CA MET A 157 11.05 14.32 4.26
C MET A 157 11.14 12.96 3.56
N ASP A 158 10.41 11.97 4.07
CA ASP A 158 10.26 10.67 3.41
C ASP A 158 9.43 10.82 2.12
N ILE A 159 10.14 10.99 1.01
CA ILE A 159 9.56 11.16 -0.33
C ILE A 159 8.74 9.94 -0.75
N ALA A 160 9.14 8.73 -0.33
CA ALA A 160 8.45 7.50 -0.69
C ALA A 160 7.09 7.41 0.03
N ALA A 161 7.05 7.73 1.32
CA ALA A 161 5.81 7.83 2.10
C ALA A 161 4.90 8.98 1.61
N ALA A 162 5.49 10.13 1.29
CA ALA A 162 4.78 11.30 0.77
C ALA A 162 4.10 11.02 -0.58
N LYS A 163 4.82 10.44 -1.55
CA LYS A 163 4.25 10.11 -2.88
C LYS A 163 3.18 9.02 -2.84
N ARG A 164 3.18 8.25 -1.76
CA ARG A 164 2.24 7.17 -1.49
C ARG A 164 0.86 7.70 -1.10
N THR A 165 0.71 8.95 -0.67
CA THR A 165 -0.58 9.58 -0.38
C THR A 165 -0.78 10.86 -1.18
N ARG A 166 -1.95 11.03 -1.79
CA ARG A 166 -2.30 12.29 -2.48
C ARG A 166 -2.64 13.42 -1.52
N SER A 167 -2.87 13.11 -0.24
CA SER A 167 -3.21 14.06 0.80
C SER A 167 -2.03 14.96 1.18
N ILE A 168 -0.80 14.62 0.75
CA ILE A 168 0.40 15.42 1.00
C ILE A 168 0.30 16.85 0.48
N ILE A 169 -0.49 17.08 -0.57
CA ILE A 169 -0.72 18.44 -1.11
C ILE A 169 -1.33 19.39 -0.06
N MET A 170 -1.99 18.86 0.97
CA MET A 170 -2.55 19.69 2.04
C MET A 170 -1.49 20.29 2.97
N PHE A 171 -0.22 19.87 2.89
CA PHE A 171 0.89 20.55 3.57
C PHE A 171 1.19 21.92 2.96
N LEU A 172 0.72 22.18 1.73
CA LEU A 172 0.91 23.44 1.03
C LEU A 172 0.47 24.63 1.89
N GLY A 173 -0.73 24.59 2.47
CA GLY A 173 -1.24 25.69 3.31
C GLY A 173 -0.37 25.96 4.54
N PRO A 174 -0.12 24.98 5.42
CA PRO A 174 0.72 25.16 6.60
C PRO A 174 2.16 25.56 6.31
N LEU A 175 2.77 25.04 5.24
CA LEU A 175 4.15 25.35 4.89
C LEU A 175 4.29 26.77 4.30
N LEU A 176 3.35 27.21 3.47
CA LEU A 176 3.31 28.59 2.96
C LEU A 176 3.26 29.64 4.07
N HIS A 177 2.58 29.32 5.19
CA HIS A 177 2.51 30.23 6.32
C HIS A 177 3.84 30.35 7.08
N GLN A 178 4.71 29.35 7.00
CA GLN A 178 5.89 29.22 7.87
C GLN A 178 7.22 29.41 7.14
N TYR A 179 7.25 29.17 5.83
CA TYR A 179 8.47 29.15 5.03
C TYR A 179 8.26 29.96 3.75
N GLU A 180 9.26 30.78 3.40
CA GLU A 180 9.27 31.52 2.14
C GLU A 180 9.48 30.60 0.92
N SER A 181 10.15 29.46 1.13
CA SER A 181 10.42 28.46 0.10
C SER A 181 10.43 27.06 0.70
N PHE A 182 9.83 26.10 -0.01
CA PHE A 182 9.80 24.68 0.36
C PHE A 182 9.47 23.84 -0.88
N GLN A 183 9.64 22.51 -0.77
CA GLN A 183 9.28 21.55 -1.82
C GLN A 183 8.33 20.50 -1.26
N ILE A 184 7.29 20.15 -2.04
CA ILE A 184 6.37 19.07 -1.71
C ILE A 184 6.41 18.03 -2.84
N PRO A 185 6.59 16.73 -2.53
CA PRO A 185 6.56 15.68 -3.53
C PRO A 185 5.20 15.59 -4.23
N PHE A 186 5.23 15.54 -5.55
CA PHE A 186 4.02 15.29 -6.34
C PHE A 186 3.61 13.81 -6.22
N ALA A 187 2.49 13.54 -5.54
CA ALA A 187 1.84 12.25 -5.57
C ALA A 187 1.07 12.11 -6.90
N GLY A 188 1.51 11.18 -7.75
CA GLY A 188 1.08 11.03 -9.14
C GLY A 188 -0.40 10.65 -9.37
N GLY A 189 -0.67 10.19 -10.59
CA GLY A 189 -2.03 9.94 -11.11
C GLY A 189 -2.86 8.93 -10.31
N CYS A 190 -4.18 9.15 -10.29
CA CYS A 190 -5.15 8.27 -9.67
C CYS A 190 -5.90 7.48 -10.76
N ASN A 191 -6.17 6.19 -10.54
CA ASN A 191 -6.99 5.37 -11.46
C ASN A 191 -8.43 5.90 -11.65
N LEU A 192 -8.85 6.88 -10.83
CA LEU A 192 -10.15 7.55 -10.91
C LEU A 192 -10.13 8.85 -11.75
N GLY A 193 -9.00 9.21 -12.38
CA GLY A 193 -8.87 10.38 -13.26
C GLY A 193 -7.65 11.27 -12.96
N THR A 194 -7.45 12.31 -13.77
CA THR A 194 -6.24 13.15 -13.80
C THR A 194 -6.04 14.05 -12.58
N ARG A 195 -7.04 14.21 -11.70
CA ARG A 195 -7.01 14.88 -10.37
C ARG A 195 -5.83 15.85 -10.20
N THR A 196 -5.85 16.93 -10.98
CA THR A 196 -4.73 17.86 -11.14
C THR A 196 -4.54 18.73 -9.90
N VAL A 197 -3.34 19.27 -9.72
CA VAL A 197 -3.02 20.27 -8.69
C VAL A 197 -3.39 21.69 -9.11
N GLY A 198 -3.88 21.88 -10.34
CA GLY A 198 -4.22 23.19 -10.91
C GLY A 198 -5.08 24.08 -10.01
N PRO A 199 -6.17 23.58 -9.40
CA PRO A 199 -6.99 24.38 -8.49
C PRO A 199 -6.22 24.89 -7.26
N HIS A 200 -5.27 24.12 -6.73
CA HIS A 200 -4.42 24.57 -5.63
C HIS A 200 -3.49 25.70 -6.07
N MET A 201 -2.87 25.56 -7.25
CA MET A 201 -1.99 26.60 -7.80
C MET A 201 -2.75 27.89 -8.12
N ALA A 202 -3.96 27.78 -8.67
CA ALA A 202 -4.82 28.93 -8.97
C ALA A 202 -5.23 29.70 -7.71
N GLY A 203 -5.37 29.04 -6.56
CA GLY A 203 -5.65 29.71 -5.28
C GLY A 203 -4.45 30.41 -4.64
N LEU A 204 -3.24 30.20 -5.17
CA LEU A 204 -2.01 30.84 -4.71
C LEU A 204 -1.56 32.02 -5.57
N ALA A 205 -2.06 32.08 -6.81
CA ALA A 205 -1.81 33.17 -7.75
C ALA A 205 -2.70 34.38 -7.46
#